data_AF-A0A2H5YSV6-F1
#
_entry.id   AF-A0A2H5YSV6-F1
#
_cell.length_a   1.000
_cell.length_b   1.000
_cell.length_c   1.000
_cell.angle_alpha   90.00
_cell.angle_beta   90.00
_cell.angle_gamma   90.00
#
_symmetry.space_group_name_H-M   'P 1'
#
loop_
_entity.id
_entity.type
_entity.pdbx_description
1 polymer ?
#
loop_
_entity_poly.entity_id
_entity_poly.type
_entity_poly.pdbx_seq_one_letter_code
_entity_poly.pdbx_strand_id
1 'polypeptide(L)'
;MIGRHALRNALIPVVTIIALSIPGIFTGAVITEQIFRVPGMGSLLITAINDNDTPVIMAITIIFSALVVLFNLIADVLYGVLDPRIKYE
;
A
#
# COMPACT_ATOMS: atom_id res chain seq x y z
N MET A 1 12.56 -0.20 -33.36
CA MET A 1 11.45 -0.05 -32.38
C MET A 1 11.60 -1.09 -31.27
N ILE A 2 12.36 -0.81 -30.21
CA ILE A 2 12.61 -1.78 -29.12
C ILE A 2 12.15 -1.20 -27.78
N GLY A 3 12.36 0.10 -27.52
CA GLY A 3 11.96 0.75 -26.27
C GLY A 3 10.47 0.64 -25.94
N ARG A 4 9.57 0.89 -26.90
CA ARG A 4 8.11 0.91 -26.65
C ARG A 4 7.49 -0.48 -26.39
N HIS A 5 8.10 -1.56 -26.89
CA HIS A 5 7.61 -2.93 -26.68
C HIS A 5 8.21 -3.57 -25.41
N ALA A 6 9.51 -3.36 -25.16
CA ALA A 6 10.16 -3.84 -23.94
C ALA A 6 9.61 -3.15 -22.67
N LEU A 7 9.33 -1.84 -22.73
CA LEU A 7 8.71 -1.10 -21.62
C LEU A 7 7.34 -1.67 -21.25
N ARG A 8 6.48 -1.98 -22.23
CA ARG A 8 5.13 -2.49 -21.94
C ARG A 8 5.14 -3.86 -21.26
N ASN A 9 6.09 -4.73 -21.60
CA ASN A 9 6.23 -6.06 -21.01
C ASN A 9 6.94 -6.04 -19.64
N ALA A 10 7.82 -5.06 -19.41
CA ALA A 10 8.53 -4.89 -18.14
C ALA A 10 7.68 -4.15 -17.08
N LEU A 11 6.70 -3.33 -17.49
CA LEU A 11 5.87 -2.57 -16.54
C LEU A 11 4.88 -3.46 -15.77
N ILE A 12 4.45 -4.60 -16.32
CA ILE A 12 3.54 -5.55 -15.65
C ILE A 12 4.13 -6.03 -14.30
N PRO A 13 5.33 -6.65 -14.26
CA PRO A 13 5.93 -7.08 -13.00
C PRO A 13 6.34 -5.89 -12.10
N VAL A 14 6.66 -4.72 -12.67
CA VAL A 14 7.02 -3.54 -11.88
C VAL A 14 5.84 -3.03 -11.06
N VAL A 15 4.64 -2.97 -11.64
CA VAL A 15 3.43 -2.57 -10.91
C VAL A 15 3.10 -3.59 -9.81
N THR A 16 3.30 -4.89 -10.07
CA THR A 16 3.14 -5.93 -9.04
C THR A 16 4.10 -5.79 -7.87
N ILE A 17 5.37 -5.53 -8.15
CA ILE A 17 6.37 -5.31 -7.10
C ILE A 17 6.03 -4.05 -6.30
N ILE A 18 5.59 -2.97 -6.95
CA ILE A 18 5.19 -1.73 -6.28
C ILE A 18 3.97 -1.98 -5.38
N ALA A 19 2.93 -2.64 -5.90
CA ALA A 19 1.71 -2.94 -5.14
C ALA A 19 1.99 -3.82 -3.91
N LEU A 20 2.83 -4.85 -4.05
CA LEU A 20 3.27 -5.70 -2.94
C LEU A 20 4.17 -4.98 -1.93
N SER A 21 4.81 -3.87 -2.33
CA SER A 21 5.69 -3.09 -1.46
C SER A 21 4.93 -2.07 -0.59
N ILE A 22 3.70 -1.69 -0.97
CA ILE A 22 2.88 -0.70 -0.24
C ILE A 22 2.70 -1.08 1.25
N PRO A 23 2.31 -2.31 1.62
CA PRO A 23 2.19 -2.71 3.03
C PRO A 23 3.52 -2.59 3.80
N GLY A 24 4.65 -2.87 3.13
CA GLY A 24 5.98 -2.73 3.73
C GLY A 24 6.33 -1.28 4.06
N ILE A 25 5.91 -0.33 3.22
CA ILE A 25 6.13 1.12 3.45
C ILE A 25 5.36 1.58 4.69
N PHE A 26 4.12 1.13 4.88
CA PHE A 26 3.34 1.44 6.07
C PHE A 26 4.02 0.92 7.35
N THR A 27 4.53 -0.32 7.34
CA THR A 27 5.28 -0.87 8.48
C THR A 27 6.57 -0.08 8.74
N GLY A 28 7.31 0.31 7.70
CA GLY A 28 8.48 1.16 7.82
C GLY A 28 8.15 2.53 8.43
N ALA A 29 7.03 3.13 8.02
CA ALA A 29 6.56 4.40 8.56
C ALA A 29 6.30 4.33 10.07
N VAL A 30 5.64 3.27 10.56
CA VAL A 30 5.41 3.03 12.01
C VAL A 30 6.73 2.98 12.78
N ILE A 31 7.74 2.29 12.24
CA ILE A 31 9.07 2.20 12.89
C ILE A 31 9.74 3.57 12.92
N THR A 32 9.69 4.33 11.82
CA THR A 32 10.26 5.69 11.78
C THR A 32 9.54 6.65 12.72
N GLU A 33 8.22 6.55 12.87
CA GLU A 33 7.44 7.33 13.84
C GLU A 33 7.92 7.07 15.27
N GLN A 34 8.18 5.80 15.62
CA GLN A 34 8.70 5.45 16.95
C GLN A 34 10.13 5.95 17.19
N ILE A 35 11.03 5.75 16.22
CA ILE A 35 12.44 6.12 16.37
C ILE A 35 12.59 7.65 16.49
N PHE A 36 11.88 8.41 15.65
CA PHE A 36 11.96 9.87 15.65
C PHE A 36 10.97 10.55 16.60
N ARG A 37 10.16 9.78 17.35
CA ARG A 37 9.09 10.27 18.24
C ARG A 37 8.14 11.25 17.55
N VAL A 38 7.88 11.04 16.27
CA VAL A 38 6.95 11.86 15.49
C VAL A 38 5.53 11.33 15.75
N PRO A 39 4.57 12.20 16.16
CA PRO A 39 3.21 11.76 16.39
C PRO A 39 2.56 11.33 15.07
N GLY A 40 2.22 10.05 14.96
CA GLY A 40 1.55 9.47 13.80
C GLY A 40 0.57 8.37 14.15
N MET A 41 -0.21 7.91 13.16
CA MET A 41 -1.25 6.90 13.37
C MET A 41 -0.66 5.55 13.81
N GLY A 42 0.57 5.24 13.38
CA GLY A 42 1.29 4.05 13.80
C GLY A 42 1.70 4.10 15.26
N SER A 43 2.28 5.22 15.70
CA SER A 43 2.59 5.43 17.12
C SER A 43 1.34 5.38 18.01
N LEU A 44 0.22 5.93 17.55
CA LEU A 44 -1.06 5.91 18.27
C LEU A 44 -1.61 4.49 18.41
N LEU A 45 -1.49 3.67 17.38
CA LEU A 45 -1.87 2.27 17.42
C LEU A 45 -1.07 1.51 18.49
N ILE A 46 0.26 1.72 18.53
CA ILE A 46 1.14 1.08 19.52
C ILE A 46 0.76 1.52 20.93
N THR A 47 0.52 2.81 21.16
CA THR A 47 0.08 3.32 22.47
C THR A 47 -1.27 2.73 22.87
N ALA A 48 -2.25 2.71 21.97
CA ALA A 48 -3.57 2.12 22.23
C ALA A 48 -3.50 0.61 22.54
N ILE A 49 -2.59 -0.12 21.89
CA ILE A 49 -2.32 -1.54 22.21
C ILE A 49 -1.79 -1.69 23.64
N ASN A 50 -0.84 -0.84 24.06
CA ASN A 50 -0.30 -0.87 25.41
C ASN A 50 -1.34 -0.49 26.47
N ASP A 51 -2.17 0.51 26.16
CA ASP A 51 -3.24 1.00 27.04
C ASP A 51 -4.51 0.11 27.00
N ASN A 52 -4.51 -0.96 26.19
CA ASN A 52 -5.66 -1.84 25.94
C ASN A 52 -6.93 -1.09 25.47
N ASP A 53 -6.76 0.05 24.80
CA ASP A 53 -7.84 0.85 24.23
C ASP A 53 -8.32 0.23 22.91
N THR A 54 -9.16 -0.79 23.05
CA THR A 54 -9.76 -1.52 21.92
C THR A 54 -10.58 -0.64 20.97
N PRO A 55 -11.36 0.36 21.41
CA PRO A 55 -12.00 1.33 20.51
C PRO A 55 -11.02 2.04 19.58
N VAL A 56 -9.90 2.56 20.10
CA VAL A 56 -8.91 3.29 19.31
C VAL A 56 -8.20 2.36 18.33
N ILE A 57 -7.83 1.14 18.76
CA ILE A 57 -7.25 0.11 17.88
C ILE A 57 -8.18 -0.18 16.71
N MET A 58 -9.47 -0.38 16.98
CA MET A 58 -10.47 -0.69 15.96
C MET A 58 -10.67 0.48 14.98
N ALA A 59 -10.75 1.72 15.48
CA ALA A 59 -10.87 2.90 14.64
C ALA A 59 -9.68 3.06 13.68
N ILE A 60 -8.45 2.92 14.20
CA ILE A 60 -7.24 2.99 13.39
C ILE A 60 -7.20 1.83 12.38
N THR A 61 -7.57 0.62 12.79
CA THR A 61 -7.60 -0.56 11.91
C THR A 61 -8.57 -0.37 10.73
N ILE A 62 -9.75 0.20 10.96
CA ILE A 62 -10.71 0.51 9.89
C ILE A 62 -10.12 1.50 8.89
N ILE A 63 -9.46 2.56 9.37
CA ILE A 63 -8.82 3.57 8.51
C ILE A 63 -7.70 2.94 7.66
N PHE A 64 -6.82 2.14 8.29
CA PHE A 64 -5.77 1.42 7.57
C PHE A 64 -6.33 0.43 6.56
N SER A 65 -7.36 -0.33 6.91
CA SER A 65 -8.03 -1.26 5.99
C SER A 65 -8.61 -0.52 4.78
N ALA A 66 -9.30 0.60 5.00
CA ALA A 66 -9.83 1.42 3.91
C ALA A 66 -8.73 1.96 2.99
N LEU A 67 -7.60 2.41 3.56
CA LEU A 67 -6.44 2.84 2.78
C LEU A 67 -5.84 1.69 1.96
N VAL A 68 -5.67 0.51 2.56
CA VAL A 68 -5.16 -0.67 1.85
C VAL A 68 -6.08 -1.06 0.68
N VAL A 69 -7.39 -1.07 0.90
CA VAL A 69 -8.37 -1.31 -0.17
C VAL A 69 -8.27 -0.25 -1.26
N LEU A 70 -8.13 1.02 -0.90
CA LEU A 70 -7.96 2.12 -1.86
C LEU A 70 -6.68 1.94 -2.69
N PHE A 71 -5.55 1.63 -2.08
CA PHE A 71 -4.29 1.39 -2.79
C PHE A 71 -4.34 0.14 -3.67
N ASN A 72 -5.00 -0.94 -3.22
CA ASN A 72 -5.25 -2.11 -4.04
C ASN A 72 -6.12 -1.76 -5.24
N LEU A 73 -7.19 -0.99 -5.05
CA LEU A 73 -8.04 -0.52 -6.16
C LEU A 73 -7.26 0.35 -7.15
N ILE A 74 -6.41 1.25 -6.66
CA ILE A 74 -5.52 2.05 -7.50
C ILE A 74 -4.56 1.15 -8.28
N ALA A 75 -3.99 0.13 -7.63
CA ALA A 75 -3.14 -0.86 -8.29
C ALA A 75 -3.92 -1.60 -9.39
N ASP A 76 -5.13 -2.07 -9.12
CA ASP A 76 -6.01 -2.75 -10.09
C ASP A 76 -6.36 -1.85 -11.28
N VAL A 77 -6.64 -0.57 -11.06
CA VAL A 77 -6.88 0.41 -12.14
C VAL A 77 -5.61 0.66 -12.94
N LEU A 78 -4.46 0.82 -12.28
CA LEU A 78 -3.15 0.94 -12.92
C LEU A 78 -2.84 -0.30 -13.77
N TYR A 79 -3.16 -1.50 -13.28
CA TYR A 79 -3.08 -2.72 -14.07
C TYR A 79 -4.00 -2.67 -15.28
N GLY A 80 -5.28 -2.29 -15.13
CA GLY A 80 -6.22 -2.21 -16.26
C GLY A 80 -5.82 -1.20 -17.34
N VAL A 81 -5.18 -0.08 -16.97
CA VAL A 81 -4.69 0.92 -17.92
C VAL A 81 -3.38 0.47 -18.58
N LEU A 82 -2.53 -0.23 -17.84
CA LEU A 82 -1.23 -0.67 -18.31
C LEU A 82 -1.30 -1.95 -19.13
N ASP A 83 -2.24 -2.84 -18.82
CA ASP A 83 -2.42 -4.13 -19.47
C ASP A 83 -3.17 -3.99 -20.81
N PRO A 84 -2.50 -4.17 -21.97
CA PRO A 84 -3.13 -4.14 -23.28
C PRO A 84 -3.71 -5.50 -23.69
N ARG A 85 -3.61 -6.55 -22.84
CA ARG A 85 -4.07 -7.92 -23.14
C ARG A 85 -5.56 -8.17 -22.91
N ILE A 86 -6.33 -7.19 -22.42
CA ILE A 86 -7.81 -7.23 -22.43
C ILE A 86 -8.37 -7.05 -23.87
N LYS A 87 -7.53 -7.16 -24.91
CA LYS A 87 -8.02 -7.56 -26.24
C LYS A 87 -8.00 -9.08 -26.30
N TYR A 88 -9.15 -9.63 -25.89
CA TYR A 88 -9.76 -10.88 -26.33
C TYR A 88 -9.04 -11.52 -27.53
N GLU A 89 -8.47 -12.70 -27.33
CA GLU A 89 -8.72 -13.82 -28.24
C GLU A 89 -9.70 -14.76 -27.55
#